data_AF-A0A530AD01-F1
#
_entry.id   AF-A0A530AD01-F1
#
_cell.length_a   1.000
_cell.length_b   1.000
_cell.length_c   1.000
_cell.angle_alpha   90.00
_cell.angle_beta   90.00
_cell.angle_gamma   90.00
#
_symmetry.space_group_name_H-M   'P 1'
#
loop_
_entity.id
_entity.type
_entity.pdbx_description
1 polymer ?
#
loop_
_entity_poly.entity_id
_entity_poly.type
_entity_poly.pdbx_seq_one_letter_code
_entity_poly.pdbx_strand_id
1 'polypeptide(L)'
;KWDLETPGPGTEHVTIAVSGARGGETIDFRRLAARGLTLVGMTKAYQDGVMSFAPDLAKNIARGDANLISLLDEADAYVARNGLDLPE
;
A
#
# COMPACT_ATOMS: atom_id res chain seq x y z
N LYS A 1 -10.01 -9.70 9.49
CA LYS A 1 -9.10 -8.56 9.22
C LYS A 1 -9.81 -7.23 9.07
N TRP A 2 -11.05 -7.22 8.59
CA TRP A 2 -11.75 -6.00 8.19
C TRP A 2 -12.10 -5.03 9.34
N ASP A 3 -12.29 -5.57 10.56
CA ASP A 3 -12.46 -4.78 11.79
C ASP A 3 -11.24 -4.88 12.72
N LEU A 4 -10.03 -5.07 12.19
CA LEU A 4 -8.84 -5.07 13.04
C LEU A 4 -8.56 -3.66 13.55
N GLU A 5 -8.62 -3.48 14.86
CA GLU A 5 -8.03 -2.32 15.52
C GLU A 5 -6.52 -2.25 15.24
N THR A 6 -5.99 -1.02 15.15
CA THR A 6 -4.59 -0.72 14.81
C THR A 6 -3.62 -1.64 15.55
N PRO A 7 -2.81 -2.46 14.85
CA PRO A 7 -2.02 -3.49 15.50
C PRO A 7 -0.75 -2.93 16.14
N GLY A 8 -0.85 -2.33 17.33
CA GLY A 8 0.29 -1.99 18.19
C GLY A 8 1.33 -1.00 17.63
N PRO A 9 2.35 -0.62 18.44
CA PRO A 9 3.35 0.38 18.07
C PRO A 9 4.17 -0.02 16.83
N GLY A 10 4.37 0.91 15.88
CA GLY A 10 5.09 0.66 14.62
C GLY A 10 4.21 0.31 13.41
N THR A 11 2.89 0.33 13.57
CA THR A 11 1.90 0.12 12.49
C THR A 11 1.22 1.42 12.05
N GLU A 12 1.93 2.54 12.21
CA GLU A 12 1.48 3.90 11.93
C GLU A 12 0.90 4.09 10.51
N HIS A 13 1.24 3.21 9.58
CA HIS A 13 0.56 3.06 8.29
C HIS A 13 -0.56 2.01 8.39
N VAL A 14 -1.62 2.34 9.12
CA VAL A 14 -2.87 1.59 9.04
C VAL A 14 -3.40 1.73 7.62
N THR A 15 -3.78 0.61 7.01
CA THR A 15 -4.38 0.62 5.67
C THR A 15 -5.75 1.31 5.79
N ILE A 16 -5.77 2.60 5.48
CA ILE A 16 -7.02 3.32 5.30
C ILE A 16 -7.61 2.89 3.94
N ALA A 17 -8.84 2.40 3.93
CA ALA A 17 -9.59 2.22 2.70
C ALA A 17 -9.94 3.61 2.16
N VAL A 18 -9.12 4.13 1.27
CA VAL A 18 -9.39 5.40 0.59
C VAL A 18 -10.21 5.08 -0.66
N SER A 19 -11.36 5.73 -0.82
CA SER A 19 -12.25 5.54 -1.98
C SER A 19 -11.60 5.85 -3.33
N GLY A 20 -10.40 6.46 -3.34
CA GLY A 20 -9.59 6.71 -4.52
C GLY A 20 -10.22 7.74 -5.47
N ALA A 21 -9.41 8.62 -6.06
CA ALA A 21 -9.91 9.41 -7.17
C ALA A 21 -10.27 8.45 -8.33
N ARG A 22 -11.50 8.57 -8.86
CA ARG A 22 -12.07 7.73 -9.95
C ARG A 22 -12.56 6.32 -9.54
N GLY A 23 -12.99 6.14 -8.30
CA GLY A 23 -13.77 4.95 -7.90
C GLY A 23 -12.92 3.74 -7.53
N GLY A 24 -11.87 3.96 -6.73
CA GLY A 24 -11.14 2.86 -6.09
C GLY A 24 -9.99 2.26 -6.89
N GLU A 25 -9.45 2.98 -7.88
CA GLU A 25 -8.22 2.52 -8.55
C GLU A 25 -7.06 2.39 -7.55
N THR A 26 -6.44 1.21 -7.50
CA THR A 26 -5.17 1.02 -6.81
C THR A 26 -4.09 1.90 -7.44
N ILE A 27 -3.35 2.63 -6.59
CA ILE A 27 -2.27 3.49 -7.06
C ILE A 27 -1.06 2.65 -7.47
N ASP A 28 -0.68 2.75 -8.74
CA ASP A 28 0.58 2.21 -9.25
C ASP A 28 1.66 3.31 -9.26
N PHE A 29 2.57 3.24 -8.29
CA PHE A 29 3.69 4.17 -8.16
C PHE A 29 4.62 4.14 -9.37
N ARG A 30 4.84 2.97 -10.00
CA ARG A 30 5.75 2.82 -11.15
C ARG A 30 5.18 3.53 -12.37
N ARG A 31 3.88 3.38 -12.61
CA ARG A 31 3.17 4.14 -13.66
C ARG A 31 3.23 5.64 -13.41
N LEU A 32 3.07 6.09 -12.17
CA LEU A 32 3.19 7.52 -11.85
C LEU A 32 4.61 8.04 -12.05
N ALA A 33 5.63 7.26 -11.69
CA ALA A 33 7.03 7.60 -11.95
C ALA A 33 7.31 7.74 -13.44
N ALA A 34 6.80 6.83 -14.28
CA ALA A 34 6.89 6.92 -15.73
C ALA A 34 6.20 8.18 -16.31
N ARG A 35 5.26 8.78 -15.57
CA ARG A 35 4.58 10.05 -15.93
C ARG A 35 5.30 11.30 -15.39
N GLY A 36 6.49 11.15 -14.80
CA GLY A 36 7.31 12.25 -14.32
C GLY A 36 7.24 12.51 -12.82
N LEU A 37 6.58 11.64 -12.04
CA LEU A 37 6.60 11.76 -10.58
C LEU A 37 7.94 11.27 -10.01
N THR A 38 8.58 12.07 -9.15
CA THR A 38 9.77 11.61 -8.43
C THR A 38 9.35 10.83 -7.19
N LEU A 39 9.71 9.55 -7.13
CA LEU A 39 9.52 8.72 -5.96
C LEU A 39 10.77 8.76 -5.07
N VAL A 40 10.58 8.86 -3.76
CA VAL A 40 11.65 8.89 -2.76
C VAL A 40 11.34 7.91 -1.63
N GLY A 41 12.38 7.47 -0.91
CA GLY A 41 12.22 6.65 0.28
C GLY A 41 11.71 7.44 1.48
N MET A 42 11.75 6.83 2.67
CA MET A 42 11.32 7.46 3.91
C MET A 42 12.12 8.74 4.19
N THR A 43 11.44 9.83 4.52
CA THR A 43 12.09 11.06 4.98
C THR A 43 12.89 10.79 6.25
N LYS A 44 14.18 11.12 6.25
CA LYS A 44 15.06 10.95 7.41
C LYS A 44 15.23 12.24 8.20
N ALA A 45 15.50 13.34 7.50
CA ALA A 45 15.78 14.62 8.13
C ALA A 45 15.58 15.77 7.15
N TYR A 46 15.40 16.95 7.73
CA TYR A 46 15.45 18.23 7.03
C TYR A 46 16.41 19.16 7.80
N GLN A 47 17.42 19.69 7.10
CA GLN A 47 18.42 20.60 7.68
C GLN A 47 18.83 21.63 6.63
N ASP A 48 18.84 22.90 7.00
CA ASP A 48 19.33 24.02 6.17
C ASP A 48 18.76 24.05 4.74
N GLY A 49 17.46 23.76 4.59
CA GLY A 49 16.79 23.73 3.28
C GLY A 49 16.95 22.42 2.50
N VAL A 50 17.69 21.44 3.03
CA VAL A 50 17.94 20.15 2.37
C VAL A 50 17.15 19.04 3.07
N MET A 51 16.35 18.30 2.29
CA MET A 51 15.66 17.10 2.75
C MET A 51 16.48 15.86 2.38
N SER A 52 16.58 14.90 3.30
CA SER A 52 17.28 13.63 3.11
C SER A 52 16.31 12.46 3.22
N PHE A 53 16.52 11.45 2.38
CA PHE A 53 15.64 10.28 2.26
C PHE A 53 16.43 8.98 2.47
N ALA A 54 15.77 7.96 2.99
CA ALA A 54 16.33 6.63 3.14
C ALA A 54 16.41 5.89 1.79
N PRO A 55 17.39 5.00 1.60
CA PRO A 55 17.50 4.17 0.39
C PRO A 55 16.55 2.96 0.43
N ASP A 56 15.33 3.15 0.92
CA ASP A 56 14.38 2.07 1.23
C ASP A 56 13.16 2.03 0.28
N LEU A 57 13.11 2.92 -0.72
CA LEU A 57 12.01 3.02 -1.67
C LEU A 57 11.65 1.66 -2.32
N ALA A 58 12.65 0.98 -2.91
CA ALA A 58 12.41 -0.29 -3.60
C ALA A 58 11.88 -1.38 -2.65
N LYS A 59 12.43 -1.44 -1.43
CA LYS A 59 11.98 -2.35 -0.38
C LYS A 59 10.54 -2.06 0.04
N ASN A 60 10.20 -0.79 0.22
CA ASN A 60 8.87 -0.37 0.64
C ASN A 60 7.81 -0.67 -0.45
N ILE A 61 8.13 -0.43 -1.73
CA ILE A 61 7.24 -0.80 -2.84
C ILE A 61 7.04 -2.31 -2.88
N ALA A 62 8.11 -3.11 -2.84
CA ALA A 62 8.00 -4.57 -2.89
C ALA A 62 7.19 -5.14 -1.72
N ARG A 63 7.34 -4.57 -0.52
CA ARG A 63 6.51 -4.93 0.64
C ARG A 63 5.03 -4.57 0.42
N GLY A 64 4.76 -3.42 -0.18
CA GLY A 64 3.40 -3.01 -0.55
C GLY A 64 2.75 -3.98 -1.54
N ASP A 65 3.48 -4.37 -2.59
CA ASP A 65 3.02 -5.34 -3.59
C ASP A 65 2.69 -6.70 -2.94
N ALA A 66 3.58 -7.20 -2.08
CA ALA A 66 3.36 -8.47 -1.36
C ALA A 66 2.15 -8.41 -0.44
N ASN A 67 1.95 -7.29 0.25
CA ASN A 67 0.78 -7.08 1.12
C ASN A 67 -0.52 -7.05 0.30
N LEU A 68 -0.52 -6.43 -0.88
CA LEU A 68 -1.68 -6.39 -1.77
C LEU A 68 -2.06 -7.79 -2.24
N ILE A 69 -1.09 -8.57 -2.76
CA ILE A 69 -1.32 -9.93 -3.23
C ILE A 69 -1.85 -10.81 -2.10
N SER A 70 -1.21 -10.76 -0.92
CA SER A 70 -1.67 -11.52 0.25
C SER A 70 -3.10 -11.17 0.67
N LEU A 71 -3.53 -9.92 0.49
CA LEU A 71 -4.91 -9.52 0.80
C LEU A 71 -5.91 -10.07 -0.21
N LEU A 72 -5.55 -10.13 -1.49
CA LEU A 72 -6.37 -10.73 -2.55
C LEU A 72 -6.51 -12.24 -2.32
N ASP A 73 -5.41 -12.93 -2.01
CA ASP A 73 -5.44 -14.36 -1.67
C ASP A 73 -6.37 -14.65 -0.48
N GLU A 74 -6.36 -13.79 0.54
CA GLU A 74 -7.25 -13.89 1.70
C GLU A 74 -8.73 -13.66 1.33
N ALA A 75 -9.01 -12.76 0.40
CA ALA A 75 -10.36 -12.54 -0.11
C ALA A 75 -10.87 -13.76 -0.87
N ASP A 76 -10.06 -14.34 -1.76
CA ASP A 76 -10.39 -15.55 -2.52
C ASP A 76 -10.65 -16.75 -1.59
N ALA A 77 -9.80 -16.92 -0.58
CA ALA A 77 -9.99 -17.95 0.44
C ALA A 77 -11.31 -17.77 1.21
N TYR A 78 -11.69 -16.52 1.51
CA TYR A 78 -12.97 -16.21 2.16
C TYR A 78 -14.15 -16.53 1.25
N VAL A 79 -14.09 -16.16 -0.03
CA VAL A 79 -15.13 -16.46 -1.04
C VAL A 79 -15.36 -17.96 -1.13
N ALA A 80 -14.28 -18.74 -1.30
CA ALA A 80 -14.34 -20.21 -1.37
C ALA A 80 -14.93 -20.83 -0.09
N ARG A 81 -14.55 -20.34 1.09
CA ARG A 81 -15.04 -20.85 2.38
C ARG A 81 -16.54 -20.60 2.59
N ASN A 82 -17.05 -19.48 2.08
CA ASN A 82 -18.43 -19.07 2.31
C ASN A 82 -19.35 -19.38 1.10
N GLY A 83 -18.82 -19.98 0.03
CA GLY A 83 -19.59 -20.32 -1.16
C GLY A 83 -20.20 -19.10 -1.85
N LEU A 84 -19.50 -17.97 -1.84
CA LEU A 84 -19.99 -16.73 -2.45
C LEU A 84 -19.85 -16.82 -3.97
N ASP A 85 -20.92 -16.48 -4.68
CA ASP A 85 -20.93 -16.41 -6.15
C ASP A 85 -20.53 -14.99 -6.58
N LEU A 86 -19.28 -14.82 -6.97
CA LEU A 86 -18.73 -13.56 -7.45
C LEU A 86 -18.25 -13.74 -8.89
N PRO A 87 -18.41 -12.71 -9.74
CA PRO A 87 -17.89 -12.73 -11.10
C PRO A 87 -16.35 -12.73 -11.09
N GLU A 88 -15.75 -13.49 -12.02
CA GLU A 88 -14.31 -13.44 -12.33
C GLU A 88 -13.93 -12.21 -13.16
#